data_AF-A0A8X6YDK1-F1
#
_entry.id   AF-A0A8X6YDK1-F1
#
_cell.length_a   1.000
_cell.length_b   1.000
_cell.length_c   1.000
_cell.angle_alpha   90.00
_cell.angle_beta   90.00
_cell.angle_gamma   90.00
#
_symmetry.space_group_name_H-M   'P 1'
#
loop_
_entity.id
_entity.type
_entity.pdbx_description
1 polymer ?
#
loop_
_entity_poly.entity_id
_entity_poly.type
_entity_poly.pdbx_seq_one_letter_code
_entity_poly.pdbx_strand_id
1 'polypeptide(L)'
;MEVLPTKHWKHVPSKENPANIASRVYPILILLHLYTVSETKTAEETIIRWVQGIHFQEEIQSIKKQISLSSKSPLRSLHPFIDEHGLVRVGGRLQNSQLRFNSNHPIILPSQHTISELLIKEQHIAHLHAGPTLLAHVLRQSHWIVGSRKLINECIRKCLKCNKFKISTTTPQLMGNLPKHRVTLEIPFFSCGIDYAGPVLIKCNKGRGTKSTKGYIALFVCLATKAVHIEAVGDLTTDSFIAALRRFSARRGAPRHIIVTMEAILLALVENLTKYESYGFLYQLMKPSPTTYPNLQ
;
A
#
# COMPACT_ATOMS: atom_id res chain seq x y z
N MET A 1 -18.70 17.96 -20.99
CA MET A 1 -17.28 18.40 -21.08
C MET A 1 -17.29 19.75 -21.78
N GLU A 2 -17.20 20.82 -21.01
CA GLU A 2 -17.09 22.17 -21.56
C GLU A 2 -15.77 22.28 -22.32
N VAL A 3 -15.86 22.54 -23.61
CA VAL A 3 -14.71 22.77 -24.48
C VAL A 3 -14.17 24.15 -24.12
N LEU A 4 -13.01 24.19 -23.46
CA LEU A 4 -12.35 25.44 -23.09
C LEU A 4 -12.13 26.31 -24.34
N PRO A 5 -12.38 27.63 -24.26
CA PRO A 5 -12.28 28.52 -25.40
C PRO A 5 -10.86 28.61 -25.95
N THR A 6 -10.73 28.47 -27.27
CA THR A 6 -9.47 28.42 -28.04
C THR A 6 -8.58 29.67 -27.93
N LYS A 7 -9.07 30.75 -27.30
CA LYS A 7 -8.36 32.05 -27.17
C LYS A 7 -7.13 32.04 -26.24
N HIS A 8 -6.84 30.95 -25.54
CA HIS A 8 -5.72 30.89 -24.58
C HIS A 8 -4.48 30.13 -25.07
N TRP A 9 -4.52 29.55 -26.27
CA TRP A 9 -3.37 28.87 -26.84
C TRP A 9 -2.48 29.87 -27.60
N LYS A 10 -1.47 30.39 -26.91
CA LYS A 10 -0.37 31.14 -27.56
C LYS A 10 0.78 30.18 -27.83
N HIS A 11 1.36 30.26 -29.02
CA HIS A 11 2.63 29.61 -29.32
C HIS A 11 3.70 30.16 -28.38
N VAL A 12 4.19 29.32 -27.45
CA VAL A 12 5.30 29.67 -26.56
C VAL A 12 6.60 29.27 -27.25
N PRO A 13 7.53 30.22 -27.51
CA PRO A 13 8.83 29.89 -28.07
C PRO A 13 9.52 28.80 -27.24
N SER A 14 10.26 27.91 -27.89
CA SER A 14 10.95 26.79 -27.22
C SER A 14 11.86 27.21 -26.06
N LYS A 15 12.26 28.49 -26.01
CA LYS A 15 13.02 29.11 -24.91
C LYS A 15 12.26 29.26 -23.60
N GLU A 16 10.96 29.46 -23.66
CA GLU A 16 10.08 29.78 -22.53
C GLU A 16 9.14 28.62 -22.16
N ASN A 17 9.17 27.53 -22.92
CA ASN A 17 8.32 26.37 -22.66
C ASN A 17 8.82 25.57 -21.43
N PRO A 18 8.05 25.51 -20.32
CA PRO A 18 8.45 24.79 -19.12
C PRO A 18 8.62 23.28 -19.32
N ALA A 19 7.94 22.68 -20.31
CA ALA A 19 8.14 21.27 -20.66
C ALA A 19 9.53 20.98 -21.25
N ASN A 20 10.15 21.98 -21.88
CA ASN A 20 11.52 21.90 -22.42
C ASN A 20 12.60 22.18 -21.37
N ILE A 21 12.25 22.52 -20.13
CA ILE A 21 13.22 22.66 -19.04
C ILE A 21 13.79 21.27 -18.71
N ALA A 22 12.96 20.23 -18.68
CA ALA A 22 13.40 18.85 -18.42
C ALA A 22 14.38 18.32 -19.49
N SER A 23 14.20 18.72 -20.76
CA SER A 23 15.13 18.35 -21.85
C SER A 23 16.44 19.17 -21.83
N ARG A 24 16.47 20.32 -21.15
CA ARG A 24 17.70 21.13 -20.96
C ARG A 24 18.57 20.67 -19.80
N VAL A 25 18.05 19.83 -18.90
CA VAL A 25 18.81 19.18 -17.81
C VAL A 25 19.55 17.93 -18.29
N TYR A 26 19.57 17.68 -19.61
CA TYR A 26 20.38 16.63 -20.25
C TYR A 26 21.92 16.84 -20.36
N PRO A 27 22.64 17.74 -19.65
CA PRO A 27 24.10 17.68 -19.65
C PRO A 27 24.67 16.59 -18.71
N ILE A 28 23.92 16.11 -17.72
CA ILE A 28 24.47 15.19 -16.70
C ILE A 28 24.63 13.77 -17.26
N LEU A 29 23.70 13.31 -18.11
CA LEU A 29 23.73 11.96 -18.69
C LEU A 29 24.84 11.78 -19.74
N ILE A 30 25.22 12.86 -20.44
CA ILE A 30 26.29 12.81 -21.46
C ILE A 30 27.68 12.77 -20.80
N LEU A 31 27.85 13.39 -19.63
CA LEU A 31 29.12 13.36 -18.89
C LEU A 31 29.45 11.99 -18.27
N LEU A 32 28.44 11.14 -18.02
CA LEU A 32 28.66 9.77 -17.50
C LEU A 32 29.31 8.83 -18.53
N HIS A 33 29.29 9.16 -19.83
CA HIS A 33 29.94 8.38 -20.89
C HIS A 33 31.41 8.73 -21.13
N LEU A 34 31.99 9.65 -20.34
CA LEU A 34 33.39 10.08 -20.47
C LEU A 34 34.33 9.46 -19.44
N TYR A 35 33.83 8.72 -18.45
CA TYR A 35 34.67 8.08 -17.43
C TYR A 35 34.92 6.61 -17.76
N THR A 36 36.18 6.22 -17.71
CA THR A 36 36.58 4.82 -17.83
C THR A 36 36.19 4.04 -16.56
N VAL A 37 35.94 2.73 -16.69
CA VAL A 37 35.62 1.85 -15.56
C VAL A 37 36.73 1.88 -14.48
N SER A 38 37.98 2.07 -14.90
CA SER A 38 39.12 2.25 -14.00
C SER A 38 38.99 3.52 -13.18
N GLU A 39 38.64 4.65 -13.79
CA GLU A 39 38.50 5.93 -13.09
C GLU A 39 37.36 5.87 -12.07
N THR A 40 36.21 5.31 -12.43
CA THR A 40 35.08 5.17 -11.50
C THR A 40 35.44 4.30 -10.29
N LYS A 41 36.19 3.22 -10.52
CA LYS A 41 36.65 2.34 -9.44
C LYS A 41 37.66 3.03 -8.53
N THR A 42 38.64 3.76 -9.10
CA THR A 42 39.60 4.51 -8.29
C THR A 42 38.95 5.65 -7.49
N ALA A 43 37.93 6.30 -8.05
CA ALA A 43 37.14 7.30 -7.36
C ALA A 43 36.37 6.66 -6.18
N GLU A 44 35.66 5.55 -6.41
CA GLU A 44 34.95 4.81 -5.36
C GLU A 44 35.89 4.42 -4.22
N GLU A 45 37.02 3.79 -4.53
CA GLU A 45 38.02 3.38 -3.55
C GLU A 45 38.59 4.57 -2.77
N THR A 46 38.81 5.72 -3.44
CA THR A 46 39.33 6.92 -2.78
C THR A 46 38.34 7.52 -1.81
N ILE A 47 37.05 7.56 -2.18
CA ILE A 47 36.00 8.04 -1.30
C ILE A 47 35.84 7.08 -0.11
N ILE A 48 35.86 5.76 -0.34
CA ILE A 48 35.76 4.78 0.75
C ILE A 48 36.96 4.93 1.71
N ARG A 49 38.17 5.08 1.19
CA ARG A 49 39.38 5.32 1.99
C ARG A 49 39.24 6.55 2.88
N TRP A 50 38.68 7.64 2.34
CA TRP A 50 38.41 8.86 3.10
C TRP A 50 37.40 8.63 4.22
N VAL A 51 36.28 7.95 3.94
CA VAL A 51 35.25 7.63 4.94
C VAL A 51 35.79 6.73 6.05
N GLN A 52 36.59 5.72 5.68
CA GLN A 52 37.27 4.86 6.65
C GLN A 52 38.23 5.66 7.53
N GLY A 53 38.96 6.63 6.96
CA GLY A 53 39.85 7.52 7.70
C GLY A 53 39.14 8.37 8.76
N ILE A 54 37.88 8.75 8.54
CA ILE A 54 37.07 9.51 9.49
C ILE A 54 36.50 8.61 10.59
N HIS A 55 35.90 7.48 10.21
CA HIS A 55 35.15 6.64 11.17
C HIS A 55 36.01 5.62 11.93
N PHE A 56 37.12 5.18 11.34
CA PHE A 56 37.97 4.10 11.89
C PHE A 56 39.41 4.57 12.13
N GLN A 57 39.60 5.85 12.47
CA GLN A 57 40.93 6.45 12.61
C GLN A 57 41.79 5.74 13.66
N GLU A 58 41.20 5.44 14.83
CA GLU A 58 41.89 4.75 15.93
C GLU A 58 42.28 3.33 15.52
N GLU A 59 41.35 2.59 14.90
CA GLU A 59 41.61 1.24 14.43
C GLU A 59 42.67 1.19 13.33
N ILE A 60 42.65 2.12 12.37
CA ILE A 60 43.66 2.22 11.32
C ILE A 60 45.04 2.48 11.92
N GLN A 61 45.15 3.37 12.91
CA GLN A 61 46.43 3.62 13.58
C GLN A 61 46.93 2.40 14.36
N SER A 62 46.04 1.69 15.07
CA SER A 62 46.39 0.46 15.77
C SER A 62 46.86 -0.63 14.81
N ILE A 63 46.18 -0.83 13.68
CA ILE A 63 46.57 -1.81 12.66
C ILE A 63 47.94 -1.46 12.06
N LYS A 64 48.18 -0.19 11.73
CA LYS A 64 49.50 0.27 11.22
C LYS A 64 50.63 0.05 12.23
N LYS A 65 50.36 0.22 13.52
CA LYS A 65 51.32 0.01 14.60
C LYS A 65 51.45 -1.46 15.03
N GLN A 66 50.72 -2.38 14.39
CA GLN A 66 50.61 -3.80 14.78
C GLN A 66 50.19 -4.02 16.24
N ILE A 67 49.40 -3.09 16.79
CA ILE A 67 48.87 -3.18 18.15
C ILE A 67 47.49 -3.85 18.09
N SER A 68 47.20 -4.71 19.07
CA SER A 68 45.87 -5.32 19.20
C SER A 68 44.77 -4.27 19.34
N LEU A 69 43.69 -4.44 18.59
CA LEU A 69 42.53 -3.55 18.64
C LEU A 69 41.87 -3.53 20.02
N SER A 70 41.39 -2.35 20.42
CA SER A 70 40.64 -2.17 21.66
C SER A 70 39.44 -3.12 21.74
N SER A 71 39.17 -3.67 22.93
CA SER A 71 38.00 -4.53 23.21
C SER A 71 36.66 -3.88 22.87
N LYS A 72 36.59 -2.54 22.83
CA LYS A 72 35.37 -1.79 22.51
C LYS A 72 35.17 -1.59 21.00
N SER A 73 36.17 -1.86 20.18
CA SER A 73 36.07 -1.61 18.73
C SER A 73 35.14 -2.64 18.06
N PRO A 74 34.20 -2.19 17.21
CA PRO A 74 33.29 -3.09 16.50
C PRO A 74 34.04 -3.98 15.50
N LEU A 75 35.23 -3.55 15.07
CA LEU A 75 36.03 -4.22 14.06
C LEU A 75 36.90 -5.36 14.62
N ARG A 76 37.15 -5.44 15.93
CA ARG A 76 38.03 -6.47 16.50
C ARG A 76 37.64 -7.89 16.13
N SER A 77 36.33 -8.17 16.11
CA SER A 77 35.79 -9.49 15.73
C SER A 77 36.09 -9.87 14.27
N LEU A 78 36.31 -8.89 13.41
CA LEU A 78 36.48 -9.04 11.96
C LEU A 78 37.95 -9.20 11.54
N HIS A 79 38.90 -9.23 12.50
CA HIS A 79 40.35 -9.33 12.24
C HIS A 79 40.82 -8.46 11.07
N PRO A 80 40.59 -7.14 11.11
CA PRO A 80 40.76 -6.27 9.95
C PRO A 80 42.23 -6.12 9.57
N PHE A 81 42.49 -5.98 8.27
CA PHE A 81 43.81 -5.66 7.73
C PHE A 81 43.71 -4.55 6.69
N ILE A 82 44.84 -3.93 6.37
CA ILE A 82 44.93 -2.88 5.35
C ILE A 82 45.47 -3.52 4.06
N ASP A 83 44.73 -3.31 2.97
CA ASP A 83 45.08 -3.77 1.62
C ASP A 83 46.15 -2.88 0.97
N GLU A 84 46.70 -3.31 -0.17
CA GLU A 84 47.69 -2.56 -0.98
C GLU A 84 47.18 -1.17 -1.37
N HIS A 85 45.87 -1.03 -1.56
CA HIS A 85 45.20 0.24 -1.87
C HIS A 85 44.90 1.11 -0.63
N GLY A 86 45.39 0.74 0.55
CA GLY A 86 45.19 1.48 1.80
C GLY A 86 43.77 1.38 2.38
N LEU A 87 42.99 0.38 1.95
CA LEU A 87 41.61 0.15 2.38
C LEU A 87 41.57 -0.86 3.53
N VAL A 88 40.72 -0.60 4.52
CA VAL A 88 40.47 -1.55 5.61
C VAL A 88 39.49 -2.63 5.14
N ARG A 89 39.92 -3.89 5.21
CA ARG A 89 39.14 -5.06 4.79
C ARG A 89 38.97 -6.05 5.94
N VAL A 90 37.95 -6.90 5.82
CA VAL A 90 37.70 -8.00 6.77
C VAL A 90 38.73 -9.11 6.60
N GLY A 91 39.36 -9.52 7.70
CA GLY A 91 40.15 -10.74 7.76
C GLY A 91 39.22 -11.96 7.77
N GLY A 92 39.50 -12.90 6.89
CA GLY A 92 38.61 -14.03 6.63
C GLY A 92 39.25 -15.38 6.90
N ARG A 93 38.41 -16.38 7.19
CA ARG A 93 38.80 -17.81 7.24
C ARG A 93 38.77 -18.48 5.85
N LEU A 94 38.36 -17.74 4.82
CA LEU A 94 38.17 -18.21 3.45
C LEU A 94 39.36 -17.91 2.53
N GLN A 95 40.54 -17.62 3.09
CA GLN A 95 41.75 -17.29 2.34
C GLN A 95 42.15 -18.39 1.33
N ASN A 96 41.89 -19.66 1.65
CA ASN A 96 42.20 -20.80 0.78
C ASN A 96 41.09 -21.14 -0.23
N SER A 97 40.03 -20.34 -0.32
CA SER A 97 38.92 -20.59 -1.26
C SER A 97 39.21 -20.00 -2.65
N GLN A 98 38.63 -20.60 -3.69
CA GLN A 98 38.71 -20.10 -5.07
C GLN A 98 37.80 -18.88 -5.34
N LEU A 99 37.25 -18.25 -4.29
CA LEU A 99 36.40 -17.08 -4.43
C LEU A 99 37.22 -15.85 -4.82
N ARG A 100 36.55 -14.84 -5.39
CA ARG A 100 37.18 -13.56 -5.72
C ARG A 100 37.72 -12.89 -4.45
N PHE A 101 38.84 -12.19 -4.59
CA PHE A 101 39.51 -11.50 -3.47
C PHE A 101 38.55 -10.60 -2.66
N ASN A 102 37.74 -9.78 -3.33
CA ASN A 102 36.74 -8.91 -2.68
C ASN A 102 35.67 -9.68 -1.90
N SER A 103 35.36 -10.92 -2.28
CA SER A 103 34.38 -11.74 -1.58
C SER A 103 35.00 -12.45 -0.37
N ASN A 104 36.29 -12.79 -0.43
CA ASN A 104 37.05 -13.30 0.71
C ASN A 104 37.36 -12.20 1.73
N HIS A 105 37.63 -10.99 1.24
CA HIS A 105 38.06 -9.83 2.00
C HIS A 105 37.22 -8.60 1.64
N PRO A 106 35.94 -8.57 2.05
CA PRO A 106 35.06 -7.44 1.76
C PRO A 106 35.55 -6.16 2.47
N ILE A 107 35.30 -5.02 1.82
CA ILE A 107 35.73 -3.69 2.31
C ILE A 107 34.83 -3.26 3.45
N ILE A 108 35.41 -2.85 4.58
CA ILE A 108 34.64 -2.46 5.76
C ILE A 108 34.05 -1.07 5.57
N LEU A 109 32.75 -0.92 5.80
CA LEU A 109 32.06 0.38 5.74
C LEU A 109 31.29 0.67 7.03
N PRO A 110 31.26 1.93 7.49
CA PRO A 110 30.41 2.32 8.61
C PRO A 110 28.93 2.32 8.19
N SER A 111 28.01 2.02 9.11
CA SER A 111 26.57 2.16 8.81
C SER A 111 26.10 3.60 8.80
N GLN A 112 26.77 4.50 9.53
CA GLN A 112 26.37 5.90 9.70
C GLN A 112 27.04 6.81 8.66
N HIS A 113 26.86 6.50 7.38
CA HIS A 113 27.35 7.36 6.30
C HIS A 113 26.48 7.24 5.05
N THR A 114 26.33 8.36 4.33
CA THR A 114 25.50 8.47 3.12
C THR A 114 25.91 7.47 2.04
N ILE A 115 27.20 7.15 1.93
CA ILE A 115 27.69 6.16 0.96
C ILE A 115 27.08 4.79 1.19
N SER A 116 27.01 4.33 2.44
CA SER A 116 26.43 3.04 2.76
C SER A 116 24.94 3.00 2.40
N GLU A 117 24.22 4.11 2.58
CA GLU A 117 22.83 4.23 2.14
C GLU A 117 22.69 4.18 0.62
N LEU A 118 23.54 4.93 -0.11
CA LEU A 118 23.52 4.99 -1.57
C LEU A 118 23.86 3.63 -2.17
N LEU A 119 24.86 2.94 -1.63
CA LEU A 119 25.29 1.63 -2.09
C LEU A 119 24.20 0.58 -1.86
N ILE A 120 23.55 0.57 -0.69
CA ILE A 120 22.40 -0.31 -0.44
C ILE A 120 21.25 0.00 -1.40
N LYS A 121 20.96 1.29 -1.65
CA LYS A 121 19.88 1.72 -2.54
C LYS A 121 20.14 1.30 -3.99
N GLU A 122 21.37 1.47 -4.47
CA GLU A 122 21.80 1.02 -5.79
C GLU A 122 21.62 -0.49 -5.93
N GLN A 123 22.17 -1.28 -5.00
CA GLN A 123 22.06 -2.73 -5.04
C GLN A 123 20.60 -3.21 -4.90
N HIS A 124 19.78 -2.53 -4.10
CA HIS A 124 18.36 -2.81 -3.98
C HIS A 124 17.62 -2.63 -5.32
N ILE A 125 17.94 -1.60 -6.09
CA ILE A 125 17.33 -1.33 -7.40
C ILE A 125 17.91 -2.27 -8.47
N ALA A 126 19.23 -2.47 -8.49
CA ALA A 126 19.93 -3.32 -9.45
C ALA A 126 19.45 -4.78 -9.37
N HIS A 127 19.16 -5.27 -8.15
CA HIS A 127 18.62 -6.61 -7.91
C HIS A 127 17.08 -6.63 -7.81
N LEU A 128 16.39 -5.77 -8.56
CA LEU A 128 14.93 -5.80 -8.75
C LEU A 128 14.14 -5.80 -7.43
N HIS A 129 14.47 -4.89 -6.52
CA HIS A 129 13.84 -4.77 -5.21
C HIS A 129 14.07 -5.98 -4.29
N ALA A 130 15.28 -6.54 -4.33
CA ALA A 130 15.72 -7.62 -3.46
C ALA A 130 15.34 -7.40 -1.99
N GLY A 131 14.83 -8.46 -1.36
CA GLY A 131 14.50 -8.47 0.06
C GLY A 131 15.73 -8.36 0.98
N PRO A 132 15.52 -8.21 2.30
CA PRO A 132 16.61 -7.91 3.24
C PRO A 132 17.73 -8.95 3.27
N THR A 133 17.39 -10.23 3.16
CA THR A 133 18.33 -11.36 3.23
C THR A 133 19.20 -11.44 1.98
N LEU A 134 18.60 -11.33 0.80
CA LEU A 134 19.29 -11.33 -0.48
C LEU A 134 20.22 -10.12 -0.58
N LEU A 135 19.73 -8.93 -0.23
CA LEU A 135 20.53 -7.71 -0.28
C LEU A 135 21.74 -7.79 0.65
N ALA A 136 21.57 -8.33 1.87
CA ALA A 136 22.69 -8.57 2.78
C ALA A 136 23.71 -9.58 2.24
N HIS A 137 23.30 -10.55 1.43
CA HIS A 137 24.23 -11.49 0.79
C HIS A 137 25.01 -10.83 -0.34
N VAL A 138 24.32 -10.13 -1.25
CA VAL A 138 24.95 -9.39 -2.36
C VAL A 138 25.98 -8.40 -1.84
N LEU A 139 25.60 -7.60 -0.84
CA LEU A 139 26.51 -6.62 -0.25
C LEU A 139 27.77 -7.28 0.31
N ARG A 140 27.65 -8.41 1.00
CA ARG A 140 28.80 -9.13 1.59
C ARG A 140 29.80 -9.68 0.58
N GLN A 141 29.45 -9.76 -0.71
CA GLN A 141 30.38 -10.20 -1.75
C GLN A 141 31.43 -9.13 -2.09
N SER A 142 31.21 -7.88 -1.69
CA SER A 142 32.11 -6.74 -1.97
C SER A 142 32.36 -5.85 -0.75
N HIS A 143 31.34 -5.63 0.09
CA HIS A 143 31.33 -4.69 1.19
C HIS A 143 30.79 -5.29 2.49
N TRP A 144 31.48 -5.01 3.59
CA TRP A 144 31.05 -5.35 4.94
C TRP A 144 30.59 -4.09 5.68
N ILE A 145 29.29 -3.80 5.60
CA ILE A 145 28.70 -2.67 6.33
C ILE A 145 28.42 -3.08 7.78
N VAL A 146 29.05 -2.40 8.74
CA VAL A 146 28.88 -2.67 10.18
C VAL A 146 27.44 -2.35 10.58
N GLY A 147 26.65 -3.36 10.98
CA GLY A 147 25.23 -3.17 11.32
C GLY A 147 24.29 -3.05 10.11
N SER A 148 24.68 -3.62 8.96
CA SER A 148 23.96 -3.53 7.67
C SER A 148 22.45 -3.77 7.72
N ARG A 149 21.97 -4.72 8.55
CA ARG A 149 20.54 -5.08 8.61
C ARG A 149 19.63 -3.91 8.93
N LYS A 150 20.03 -3.01 9.84
CA LYS A 150 19.22 -1.85 10.22
C LYS A 150 19.03 -0.92 9.01
N LEU A 151 20.14 -0.64 8.31
CA LEU A 151 20.18 0.23 7.15
C LEU A 151 19.44 -0.35 5.95
N ILE A 152 19.57 -1.66 5.71
CA ILE A 152 18.84 -2.40 4.68
C ILE A 152 17.32 -2.32 4.91
N ASN A 153 16.87 -2.59 6.14
CA ASN A 153 15.45 -2.52 6.48
C ASN A 153 14.90 -1.10 6.33
N GLU A 154 15.69 -0.09 6.69
CA GLU A 154 15.34 1.31 6.50
C GLU A 154 15.22 1.68 5.02
N CYS A 155 16.18 1.25 4.18
CA CYS A 155 16.15 1.45 2.73
C CYS A 155 14.88 0.85 2.11
N ILE A 156 14.56 -0.40 2.46
CA ILE A 156 13.36 -1.09 1.94
C ILE A 156 12.08 -0.39 2.40
N ARG A 157 12.01 0.06 3.65
CA ARG A 157 10.86 0.80 4.20
C ARG A 157 10.66 2.15 3.50
N LYS A 158 11.74 2.85 3.15
CA LYS A 158 11.70 4.13 2.41
C LYS A 158 11.36 3.93 0.92
N CYS A 159 11.49 2.72 0.38
CA CYS A 159 11.28 2.44 -1.03
C CYS A 159 9.78 2.40 -1.40
N LEU A 160 9.33 3.35 -2.22
CA LEU A 160 7.91 3.48 -2.62
C LEU A 160 7.39 2.26 -3.38
N LYS A 161 8.19 1.67 -4.27
CA LYS A 161 7.80 0.47 -5.02
C LYS A 161 7.58 -0.71 -4.07
N CYS A 162 8.53 -0.96 -3.18
CA CYS A 162 8.40 -2.00 -2.15
C CYS A 162 7.19 -1.76 -1.26
N ASN A 163 6.95 -0.52 -0.83
CA ASN A 163 5.81 -0.19 0.02
C ASN A 163 4.47 -0.36 -0.72
N LYS A 164 4.41 -0.02 -2.01
CA LYS A 164 3.22 -0.20 -2.86
C LYS A 164 2.88 -1.68 -3.08
N PHE A 165 3.89 -2.51 -3.32
CA PHE A 165 3.73 -3.96 -3.54
C PHE A 165 3.76 -4.77 -2.24
N LYS A 166 4.00 -4.13 -1.10
CA LYS A 166 3.89 -4.77 0.21
C LYS A 166 2.41 -5.05 0.44
N ILE A 167 2.02 -6.29 0.16
CA ILE A 167 0.72 -6.82 0.57
C ILE A 167 0.67 -6.64 2.09
N SER A 168 -0.35 -5.93 2.59
CA SER A 168 -0.55 -5.71 4.02
C SER A 168 -0.96 -7.02 4.69
N THR A 169 -0.03 -7.95 4.84
CA THR A 169 -0.22 -9.21 5.57
C THR A 169 -0.02 -9.04 7.07
N THR A 170 0.19 -7.83 7.59
CA THR A 170 0.56 -7.64 9.00
C THR A 170 0.05 -6.32 9.58
N THR A 171 -1.24 -6.07 9.42
CA THR A 171 -2.02 -5.57 10.56
C THR A 171 -3.17 -6.54 10.74
N PRO A 172 -3.34 -7.19 11.90
CA PRO A 172 -4.64 -7.75 12.20
C PRO A 172 -5.58 -6.55 12.19
N GLN A 173 -6.33 -6.36 11.11
CA GLN A 173 -7.42 -5.40 11.14
C GLN A 173 -8.30 -5.85 12.31
N LEU A 174 -8.36 -5.02 13.35
CA LEU A 174 -9.28 -5.27 14.44
C LEU A 174 -10.68 -5.27 13.81
N MET A 175 -11.30 -6.44 13.75
CA MET A 175 -12.64 -6.55 13.18
C MET A 175 -13.56 -5.66 14.00
N GLY A 176 -14.33 -4.81 13.31
CA GLY A 176 -15.32 -3.98 13.97
C GLY A 176 -16.31 -4.84 14.76
N ASN A 177 -16.79 -4.33 15.89
CA ASN A 177 -17.82 -4.99 16.67
C ASN A 177 -19.07 -5.23 15.82
N LEU A 178 -19.68 -6.41 15.98
CA LEU A 178 -20.93 -6.72 15.30
C LEU A 178 -22.04 -5.78 15.79
N PRO A 179 -22.97 -5.34 14.92
CA PRO A 179 -24.11 -4.53 15.34
C PRO A 179 -24.95 -5.24 16.40
N LYS A 180 -25.48 -4.49 17.37
CA LYS A 180 -26.33 -5.02 18.46
C LYS A 180 -27.42 -5.95 17.95
N HIS A 181 -28.12 -5.55 16.88
CA HIS A 181 -29.20 -6.33 16.24
C HIS A 181 -28.78 -7.70 15.67
N ARG A 182 -27.48 -7.99 15.56
CA ARG A 182 -26.96 -9.32 15.16
C ARG A 182 -26.70 -10.23 16.36
N VAL A 183 -26.53 -9.66 17.55
CA VAL A 183 -26.08 -10.39 18.75
C VAL A 183 -27.13 -10.45 19.85
N THR A 184 -28.15 -9.59 19.82
CA THR A 184 -29.27 -9.63 20.76
C THR A 184 -30.42 -10.50 20.25
N LEU A 185 -31.05 -11.25 21.16
CA LEU A 185 -32.28 -11.95 20.88
C LEU A 185 -33.41 -10.93 20.66
N GLU A 186 -33.97 -10.93 19.45
CA GLU A 186 -35.11 -10.09 19.05
C GLU A 186 -36.16 -10.97 18.36
N ILE A 187 -37.40 -10.49 18.27
CA ILE A 187 -38.45 -11.20 17.53
C ILE A 187 -38.05 -11.31 16.04
N PRO A 188 -38.40 -12.40 15.33
CA PRO A 188 -38.08 -12.54 13.91
C PRO A 188 -38.59 -11.34 13.10
N PHE A 189 -37.75 -10.86 12.18
CA PHE A 189 -38.01 -9.70 11.33
C PHE A 189 -38.17 -8.34 12.05
N PHE A 190 -37.85 -8.24 13.34
CA PHE A 190 -37.85 -6.95 14.06
C PHE A 190 -36.82 -5.96 13.49
N SER A 191 -35.60 -6.47 13.27
CA SER A 191 -34.51 -5.76 12.62
C SER A 191 -34.13 -6.51 11.34
N CYS A 192 -34.23 -5.83 10.20
CA CYS A 192 -34.02 -6.43 8.89
C CYS A 192 -32.93 -5.70 8.10
N GLY A 193 -32.06 -6.46 7.44
CA GLY A 193 -31.24 -5.98 6.34
C GLY A 193 -32.00 -6.08 5.03
N ILE A 194 -31.90 -5.08 4.18
CA ILE A 194 -32.49 -5.09 2.84
C ILE A 194 -31.38 -5.06 1.80
N ASP A 195 -31.47 -5.98 0.84
CA ASP A 195 -30.60 -6.01 -0.32
C ASP A 195 -31.40 -6.34 -1.58
N TYR A 196 -30.84 -6.04 -2.74
CA TYR A 196 -31.41 -6.39 -4.03
C TYR A 196 -30.49 -7.35 -4.77
N ALA A 197 -31.03 -8.48 -5.20
CA ALA A 197 -30.35 -9.30 -6.20
C ALA A 197 -30.63 -8.72 -7.59
N GLY A 198 -29.57 -8.75 -8.43
CA GLY A 198 -29.47 -8.06 -9.71
C GLY A 198 -30.54 -8.40 -10.75
N PRO A 199 -30.43 -7.82 -11.96
CA PRO A 199 -31.50 -7.89 -12.95
C PRO A 199 -31.66 -9.33 -13.46
N VAL A 200 -32.75 -9.96 -13.09
CA VAL A 200 -33.24 -11.22 -13.64
C VAL A 200 -34.21 -10.91 -14.78
N LEU A 201 -34.14 -11.69 -15.86
CA LEU A 201 -35.09 -11.53 -16.97
C LEU A 201 -36.42 -12.17 -16.60
N ILE A 202 -37.46 -11.34 -16.47
CA ILE A 202 -38.83 -11.74 -16.16
C ILE A 202 -39.66 -11.73 -17.44
N LYS A 203 -40.53 -12.72 -17.60
CA LYS A 203 -41.57 -12.75 -18.63
C LYS A 203 -42.92 -12.57 -17.96
N CYS A 204 -43.64 -11.49 -18.28
CA CYS A 204 -44.96 -11.22 -17.71
C CYS A 204 -46.01 -12.24 -18.17
N ASN A 205 -45.89 -12.75 -19.40
CA ASN A 205 -46.83 -13.69 -20.00
C ASN A 205 -46.13 -14.90 -20.64
N LYS A 206 -46.79 -16.07 -20.57
CA LYS A 206 -46.40 -17.29 -21.28
C LYS A 206 -46.83 -17.16 -22.75
N GLY A 207 -45.90 -17.33 -23.71
CA GLY A 207 -46.22 -17.27 -25.14
C GLY A 207 -44.98 -17.07 -26.02
N ARG A 208 -45.06 -17.41 -27.32
CA ARG A 208 -44.00 -17.10 -28.29
C ARG A 208 -44.02 -15.60 -28.60
N GLY A 209 -42.86 -14.96 -28.65
CA GLY A 209 -42.72 -13.52 -28.95
C GLY A 209 -42.88 -12.56 -27.76
N THR A 210 -43.06 -13.05 -26.52
CA THR A 210 -43.12 -12.16 -25.35
C THR A 210 -41.75 -11.58 -25.00
N LYS A 211 -41.66 -10.25 -24.96
CA LYS A 211 -40.44 -9.53 -24.56
C LYS A 211 -40.15 -9.79 -23.09
N SER A 212 -38.93 -10.19 -22.78
CA SER A 212 -38.44 -10.26 -21.40
C SER A 212 -38.07 -8.86 -20.91
N THR A 213 -38.55 -8.50 -19.73
CA THR A 213 -38.14 -7.27 -19.03
C THR A 213 -37.15 -7.62 -17.94
N LYS A 214 -36.30 -6.66 -17.57
CA LYS A 214 -35.47 -6.81 -16.38
C LYS A 214 -36.37 -6.68 -15.15
N GLY A 215 -36.15 -7.51 -14.16
CA GLY A 215 -36.73 -7.37 -12.85
C GLY A 215 -35.72 -7.73 -11.79
N TYR A 216 -36.03 -7.40 -10.55
CA TYR A 216 -35.12 -7.51 -9.43
C TYR A 216 -35.79 -8.31 -8.31
N ILE A 217 -34.97 -8.77 -7.37
CA ILE A 217 -35.43 -9.52 -6.23
C ILE A 217 -35.05 -8.73 -4.98
N ALA A 218 -36.05 -8.25 -4.25
CA ALA A 218 -35.84 -7.63 -2.94
C ALA A 218 -35.70 -8.73 -1.88
N LEU A 219 -34.57 -8.70 -1.18
CA LEU A 219 -34.21 -9.62 -0.11
C LEU A 219 -34.35 -8.91 1.23
N PHE A 220 -35.23 -9.43 2.08
CA PHE A 220 -35.39 -8.99 3.46
C PHE A 220 -34.76 -10.05 4.37
N VAL A 221 -33.61 -9.72 4.96
CA VAL A 221 -32.84 -10.63 5.80
C VAL A 221 -33.04 -10.26 7.26
N CYS A 222 -33.59 -11.16 8.08
CA CYS A 222 -33.67 -10.93 9.52
C CYS A 222 -32.28 -10.95 10.15
N LEU A 223 -31.94 -9.91 10.92
CA LEU A 223 -30.61 -9.80 11.54
C LEU A 223 -30.41 -10.75 12.71
N ALA A 224 -31.49 -11.09 13.44
CA ALA A 224 -31.50 -12.01 14.57
C ALA A 224 -31.41 -13.48 14.13
N THR A 225 -32.28 -13.92 13.21
CA THR A 225 -32.40 -15.35 12.83
C THR A 225 -31.75 -15.72 11.51
N LYS A 226 -31.32 -14.74 10.70
CA LYS A 226 -30.85 -14.93 9.31
C LYS A 226 -31.91 -15.49 8.35
N ALA A 227 -33.18 -15.53 8.74
CA ALA A 227 -34.27 -15.88 7.84
C ALA A 227 -34.37 -14.86 6.70
N VAL A 228 -34.51 -15.34 5.47
CA VAL A 228 -34.63 -14.51 4.27
C VAL A 228 -36.07 -14.56 3.76
N HIS A 229 -36.64 -13.39 3.55
CA HIS A 229 -37.92 -13.21 2.87
C HIS A 229 -37.68 -12.54 1.52
N ILE A 230 -38.32 -13.06 0.47
CA ILE A 230 -38.01 -12.72 -0.92
C ILE A 230 -39.25 -12.11 -1.59
N GLU A 231 -39.08 -10.98 -2.25
CA GLU A 231 -40.12 -10.32 -3.05
C GLU A 231 -39.63 -10.05 -4.48
N ALA A 232 -40.47 -10.34 -5.46
CA ALA A 232 -40.22 -9.92 -6.84
C ALA A 232 -40.55 -8.43 -7.01
N VAL A 233 -39.69 -7.70 -7.72
CA VAL A 233 -39.81 -6.26 -7.96
C VAL A 233 -39.53 -5.98 -9.44
N GLY A 234 -40.34 -5.12 -10.07
CA GLY A 234 -40.15 -4.77 -11.49
C GLY A 234 -38.93 -3.89 -11.72
N ASP A 235 -38.81 -2.82 -10.93
CA ASP A 235 -37.77 -1.80 -11.09
C ASP A 235 -37.13 -1.43 -9.74
N LEU A 236 -35.97 -0.79 -9.77
CA LEU A 236 -35.29 -0.26 -8.56
C LEU A 236 -35.86 1.10 -8.11
N THR A 237 -37.11 1.41 -8.48
CA THR A 237 -37.80 2.65 -8.09
C THR A 237 -38.34 2.57 -6.67
N THR A 238 -38.51 3.72 -6.03
CA THR A 238 -39.06 3.84 -4.67
C THR A 238 -40.46 3.28 -4.55
N ASP A 239 -41.33 3.52 -5.53
CA ASP A 239 -42.70 2.98 -5.51
C ASP A 239 -42.71 1.45 -5.55
N SER A 240 -41.84 0.87 -6.36
CA SER A 240 -41.68 -0.59 -6.47
C SER A 240 -41.16 -1.18 -5.15
N PHE A 241 -40.24 -0.49 -4.48
CA PHE A 241 -39.76 -0.85 -3.16
C PHE A 241 -40.85 -0.75 -2.09
N ILE A 242 -41.63 0.35 -2.05
CA ILE A 242 -42.72 0.53 -1.08
C ILE A 242 -43.77 -0.57 -1.25
N ALA A 243 -44.09 -0.93 -2.50
CA ALA A 243 -44.99 -2.04 -2.78
C ALA A 243 -44.43 -3.38 -2.24
N ALA A 244 -43.12 -3.63 -2.40
CA ALA A 244 -42.46 -4.80 -1.83
C ALA A 244 -42.46 -4.79 -0.30
N LEU A 245 -42.16 -3.65 0.32
CA LEU A 245 -42.18 -3.48 1.78
C LEU A 245 -43.59 -3.68 2.36
N ARG A 246 -44.64 -3.21 1.68
CA ARG A 246 -46.03 -3.47 2.09
C ARG A 246 -46.37 -4.96 2.05
N ARG A 247 -45.96 -5.66 0.98
CA ARG A 247 -46.16 -7.12 0.86
C ARG A 247 -45.39 -7.90 1.94
N PHE A 248 -44.16 -7.47 2.24
CA PHE A 248 -43.37 -8.01 3.34
C PHE A 248 -44.05 -7.80 4.69
N SER A 249 -44.41 -6.55 5.02
CA SER A 249 -45.04 -6.20 6.30
C SER A 249 -46.38 -6.89 6.50
N ALA A 250 -47.16 -7.09 5.44
CA ALA A 250 -48.42 -7.83 5.50
C ALA A 250 -48.23 -9.31 5.86
N ARG A 251 -47.08 -9.92 5.52
CA ARG A 251 -46.79 -11.34 5.79
C ARG A 251 -46.00 -11.57 7.07
N ARG A 252 -45.05 -10.68 7.40
CA ARG A 252 -44.06 -10.88 8.47
C ARG A 252 -44.23 -9.93 9.64
N GLY A 253 -45.16 -8.98 9.55
CA GLY A 253 -45.24 -7.85 10.45
C GLY A 253 -44.26 -6.74 10.05
N ALA A 254 -44.50 -5.53 10.54
CA ALA A 254 -43.65 -4.40 10.20
C ALA A 254 -42.34 -4.42 11.00
N PRO A 255 -41.18 -4.27 10.34
CA PRO A 255 -39.89 -4.23 11.02
C PRO A 255 -39.76 -2.89 11.73
N ARG A 256 -39.17 -2.85 12.92
CA ARG A 256 -38.86 -1.60 13.63
C ARG A 256 -37.61 -0.93 13.08
N HIS A 257 -36.63 -1.74 12.66
CA HIS A 257 -35.35 -1.27 12.16
C HIS A 257 -35.06 -1.89 10.79
N ILE A 258 -34.74 -1.04 9.81
CA ILE A 258 -34.33 -1.43 8.47
C ILE A 258 -32.91 -0.91 8.22
N ILE A 259 -31.99 -1.82 7.89
CA ILE A 259 -30.61 -1.50 7.51
C ILE A 259 -30.48 -1.74 6.00
N VAL A 260 -30.07 -0.71 5.26
CA VAL A 260 -29.89 -0.77 3.81
C VAL A 260 -28.39 -0.70 3.50
N THR A 261 -27.91 -1.58 2.62
CA THR A 261 -26.48 -1.67 2.24
C THR A 261 -26.16 -0.91 0.95
N MET A 262 -27.17 -0.53 0.17
CA MET A 262 -27.02 0.14 -1.13
C MET A 262 -27.34 1.64 -1.03
N GLU A 263 -26.36 2.49 -1.35
CA GLU A 263 -26.48 3.97 -1.30
C GLU A 263 -27.63 4.50 -2.18
N ALA A 264 -27.88 3.90 -3.34
CA ALA A 264 -28.90 4.38 -4.29
C ALA A 264 -30.34 4.27 -3.76
N ILE A 265 -30.61 3.28 -2.91
CA ILE A 265 -31.94 3.07 -2.30
C ILE A 265 -32.12 4.03 -1.12
N LEU A 266 -31.04 4.29 -0.37
CA LEU A 266 -31.05 5.20 0.77
C LEU A 266 -31.38 6.63 0.33
N LEU A 267 -30.76 7.11 -0.75
CA LEU A 267 -31.00 8.47 -1.27
C LEU A 267 -32.46 8.66 -1.72
N ALA A 268 -33.00 7.66 -2.43
CA ALA A 268 -34.37 7.71 -2.95
C ALA A 268 -35.43 7.56 -1.84
N LEU A 269 -35.12 6.83 -0.76
CA LEU A 269 -35.98 6.77 0.43
C LEU A 269 -35.97 8.11 1.18
N VAL A 270 -34.79 8.71 1.40
CA VAL A 270 -34.65 9.98 2.14
C VAL A 270 -35.34 11.14 1.42
N GLU A 271 -35.22 11.25 0.10
CA GLU A 271 -35.87 12.31 -0.68
C GLU A 271 -37.40 12.22 -0.73
N ASN A 272 -37.96 11.00 -0.63
CA ASN A 272 -39.41 10.80 -0.68
C ASN A 272 -40.08 10.74 0.69
N LEU A 273 -39.32 10.66 1.79
CA LEU A 273 -39.87 10.67 3.16
C LEU A 273 -40.61 11.97 3.50
N THR A 274 -40.21 13.10 2.91
CA THR A 274 -40.90 14.39 3.06
C THR A 274 -42.22 14.46 2.29
N LYS A 275 -42.40 13.66 1.23
CA LYS A 275 -43.64 13.61 0.43
C LYS A 275 -44.73 12.73 1.03
N TYR A 276 -44.38 11.82 1.95
CA TYR A 276 -45.26 10.77 2.46
C TYR A 276 -45.59 10.92 3.96
N GLU A 277 -45.62 12.15 4.49
CA GLU A 277 -46.16 12.47 5.83
C GLU A 277 -47.59 11.94 6.05
N SER A 278 -48.35 11.73 4.97
CA SER A 278 -49.70 11.14 4.97
C SER A 278 -49.73 9.65 5.34
N TYR A 279 -48.60 8.94 5.30
CA TYR A 279 -48.47 7.56 5.77
C TYR A 279 -47.67 7.53 7.08
N GLY A 280 -48.30 8.00 8.17
CA GLY A 280 -47.66 8.15 9.49
C GLY A 280 -46.94 6.90 10.02
N PHE A 281 -47.32 5.70 9.58
CA PHE A 281 -46.66 4.44 9.90
C PHE A 281 -45.25 4.30 9.30
N LEU A 282 -45.06 4.72 8.05
CA LEU A 282 -43.79 4.59 7.34
C LEU A 282 -42.79 5.67 7.77
N TYR A 283 -43.27 6.89 8.05
CA TYR A 283 -42.46 7.97 8.59
C TYR A 283 -41.82 7.60 9.94
N GLN A 284 -42.57 6.90 10.80
CA GLN A 284 -42.10 6.49 12.13
C GLN A 284 -41.05 5.36 12.07
N LEU A 285 -41.09 4.52 11.04
CA LEU A 285 -40.15 3.41 10.80
C LEU A 285 -38.83 3.84 10.17
N MET A 286 -38.83 4.96 9.45
CA MET A 286 -37.69 5.42 8.65
C MET A 286 -37.00 6.65 9.22
N LYS A 287 -37.35 7.07 10.45
CA LYS A 287 -36.58 8.12 11.14
C LYS A 287 -35.13 7.64 11.34
N PRO A 288 -34.13 8.40 10.86
CA PRO A 288 -32.75 8.09 11.19
C PRO A 288 -32.60 8.13 12.71
N SER A 289 -32.11 7.04 13.31
CA SER A 289 -31.67 7.09 14.70
C SER A 289 -30.58 8.16 14.79
N PRO A 290 -30.55 9.00 15.83
CA PRO A 290 -29.45 9.95 16.03
C PRO A 290 -28.16 9.15 16.02
N THR A 291 -27.37 9.37 14.98
CA THR A 291 -26.12 8.67 14.74
C THR A 291 -25.20 8.96 15.91
N THR A 292 -24.97 7.96 16.76
CA THR A 292 -23.77 7.90 17.59
C THR A 292 -22.63 7.55 16.65
N TYR A 293 -22.12 8.55 15.93
CA TYR A 293 -20.73 8.56 15.52
C TYR A 293 -19.95 9.04 16.75
N PRO A 294 -19.37 8.16 17.58
CA PRO A 294 -18.35 8.64 18.50
C PRO A 294 -17.20 9.15 17.61
N ASN A 295 -16.92 10.44 17.75
CA ASN A 295 -15.73 11.16 17.30
C ASN A 295 -14.61 10.25 16.76
N LEU A 296 -14.43 10.24 15.44
CA LEU A 296 -13.14 9.96 14.83
C LEU A 296 -12.37 11.29 14.80
N GLN A 297 -11.61 11.54 15.86
CA GLN A 297 -10.38 12.33 15.81
C GLN A 297 -9.22 11.40 15.49
#